data_AF-A0A7D3WWU7-F1
#
_entry.id   AF-A0A7D3WWU7-F1
#
_cell.length_a   1.000
_cell.length_b   1.000
_cell.length_c   1.000
_cell.angle_alpha   90.00
_cell.angle_beta   90.00
_cell.angle_gamma   90.00
#
_symmetry.space_group_name_H-M   'P 1'
#
loop_
_entity.id
_entity.type
_entity.pdbx_description
1 polymer ?
#
loop_
_entity_poly.entity_id
_entity_poly.type
_entity_poly.pdbx_seq_one_letter_code
_entity_poly.pdbx_strand_id
1 'polypeptide(L)'
;MPILTDDLSDDEIPRYLIDSKSDVVDVRDKTNQEGVAIVAGYISNLALNNRRVFIGHGRSQAWHGLKDLLINRFHLPYDEFGREPRAGISTQDVLMTMLNGAKFAFLVMTAEDEHGDNKLHARQNVIHEIGLFQGRLGFEKAIILLEEGCAEFSNITGLTYIPFPKGNIKAVSEDIWAVLKRERLAF
;
A
#
# COMPACT_ATOMS: atom_id res chain seq x y z
N MET A 1 0.86 -19.17 -11.52
CA MET A 1 2.17 -19.43 -10.90
C MET A 1 2.60 -20.81 -11.34
N PRO A 2 3.72 -20.97 -12.03
CA PRO A 2 4.26 -22.28 -12.40
C PRO A 2 4.77 -23.00 -11.14
N ILE A 3 4.49 -24.29 -11.04
CA ILE A 3 4.97 -25.16 -9.96
C ILE A 3 5.77 -26.28 -10.63
N LEU A 4 7.01 -26.49 -10.20
CA LEU A 4 7.83 -27.61 -10.67
C LEU A 4 7.63 -28.80 -9.74
N THR A 5 7.27 -29.93 -10.32
CA THR A 5 7.00 -31.20 -9.65
C THR A 5 7.94 -32.27 -10.21
N ASP A 6 8.06 -33.40 -9.50
CA ASP A 6 9.06 -34.44 -9.83
C ASP A 6 8.87 -35.08 -11.23
N ASP A 7 7.70 -34.91 -11.85
CA ASP A 7 7.36 -35.37 -13.20
C ASP A 7 7.82 -34.44 -14.32
N LEU A 8 8.38 -33.27 -14.01
CA LEU A 8 8.89 -32.27 -14.97
C LEU A 8 10.42 -32.25 -15.00
N SER A 9 11.02 -32.54 -16.15
CA SER A 9 12.47 -32.39 -16.35
C SER A 9 12.85 -30.96 -16.74
N ASP A 10 14.11 -30.58 -16.49
CA ASP A 10 14.58 -29.21 -16.72
C ASP A 10 14.46 -28.75 -18.19
N ASP A 11 14.57 -29.68 -19.15
CA ASP A 11 14.43 -29.44 -20.59
C ASP A 11 12.98 -29.24 -21.05
N GLU A 12 12.01 -29.63 -20.22
CA GLU A 12 10.58 -29.40 -20.46
C GLU A 12 10.10 -28.04 -19.95
N ILE A 13 10.91 -27.33 -19.14
CA ILE A 13 10.56 -26.02 -18.60
C ILE A 13 10.56 -24.97 -19.74
N PRO A 14 9.43 -24.29 -20.00
CA PRO A 14 9.37 -23.27 -21.04
C PRO A 14 10.39 -22.15 -20.81
N ARG A 15 11.19 -21.85 -21.84
CA ARG A 15 12.31 -20.89 -21.79
C ARG A 15 11.91 -19.50 -21.25
N TYR A 16 10.69 -19.05 -21.53
CA TYR A 16 10.19 -17.77 -21.03
C TYR A 16 10.04 -17.72 -19.50
N LEU A 17 9.84 -18.85 -18.82
CA LEU A 17 9.83 -18.91 -17.34
C LEU A 17 11.23 -18.78 -16.76
N ILE A 18 12.23 -19.32 -17.45
CA ILE A 18 13.65 -19.24 -17.09
C ILE A 18 14.16 -17.81 -17.31
N ASP A 19 13.82 -17.20 -18.44
CA ASP A 19 14.33 -15.88 -18.86
C ASP A 19 13.65 -14.70 -18.14
N SER A 20 12.40 -14.85 -17.70
CA SER A 20 11.61 -13.75 -17.12
C SER A 20 11.88 -13.44 -15.65
N LYS A 21 12.74 -14.21 -14.96
CA LYS A 21 12.81 -14.22 -13.47
C LYS A 21 11.42 -14.35 -12.85
N SER A 22 10.52 -15.10 -13.48
CA SER A 22 9.21 -15.38 -12.88
C SER A 22 9.43 -16.18 -11.60
N ASP A 23 8.66 -15.86 -10.55
CA ASP A 23 8.63 -16.64 -9.33
C ASP A 23 8.07 -18.04 -9.65
N VAL A 24 8.97 -19.00 -9.85
CA VAL A 24 8.65 -20.42 -9.99
C VAL A 24 8.73 -21.05 -8.61
N VAL A 25 7.72 -21.84 -8.25
CA VAL A 25 7.73 -22.58 -6.99
C VAL A 25 8.19 -24.00 -7.27
N ASP A 26 9.42 -24.31 -6.89
CA ASP A 26 9.99 -25.64 -7.04
C ASP A 26 9.69 -26.50 -5.80
N VAL A 27 8.95 -27.59 -5.99
CA VAL A 27 8.61 -28.56 -4.95
C VAL A 27 9.15 -29.95 -5.24
N ARG A 28 10.13 -30.06 -6.15
CA ARG A 28 10.83 -31.33 -6.38
C ARG A 28 11.55 -31.82 -5.13
N ASP A 29 11.67 -33.14 -5.00
CA ASP A 29 12.24 -33.83 -3.85
C ASP A 29 11.55 -33.51 -2.50
N LYS A 30 10.31 -33.00 -2.53
CA LYS A 30 9.50 -32.74 -1.32
C LYS A 30 8.43 -33.81 -1.16
N THR A 31 8.12 -34.15 0.08
CA THR A 31 6.92 -34.93 0.36
C THR A 31 5.67 -34.13 -0.02
N ASN A 32 4.54 -34.81 -0.26
CA ASN A 32 3.27 -34.13 -0.55
C ASN A 32 2.89 -33.09 0.52
N GLN A 33 3.15 -33.35 1.80
CA GLN A 33 2.86 -32.40 2.88
C GLN A 33 3.75 -31.15 2.81
N GLU A 34 5.04 -31.33 2.56
CA GLU A 34 5.99 -30.21 2.42
C GLU A 34 5.70 -29.37 1.17
N GLY A 35 5.42 -30.02 0.03
CA GLY A 35 5.05 -29.35 -1.22
C GLY A 35 3.79 -28.49 -1.06
N VAL A 36 2.76 -29.03 -0.40
CA VAL A 36 1.52 -28.27 -0.07
C VAL A 36 1.84 -27.07 0.81
N ALA A 37 2.67 -27.23 1.85
CA ALA A 37 3.03 -26.13 2.74
C ALA A 37 3.77 -25.00 2.01
N ILE A 38 4.71 -25.35 1.13
CA ILE A 38 5.46 -24.37 0.31
C ILE A 38 4.52 -23.60 -0.61
N VAL A 39 3.70 -24.31 -1.39
CA VAL A 39 2.75 -23.67 -2.33
C VAL A 39 1.75 -22.80 -1.58
N ALA A 40 1.20 -23.28 -0.45
CA ALA A 40 0.29 -22.51 0.39
C ALA A 40 0.93 -21.23 0.94
N GLY A 41 2.20 -21.30 1.36
CA GLY A 41 2.99 -20.14 1.79
C GLY A 41 3.18 -19.11 0.68
N TYR A 42 3.53 -19.56 -0.53
CA TYR A 42 3.67 -18.68 -1.71
C TYR A 42 2.35 -18.02 -2.10
N ILE A 43 1.26 -18.79 -2.20
CA ILE A 43 -0.07 -18.25 -2.52
C ILE A 43 -0.50 -17.23 -1.46
N SER A 44 -0.27 -17.52 -0.19
CA SER A 44 -0.59 -16.59 0.91
C SER A 44 0.20 -15.30 0.79
N ASN A 45 1.51 -15.37 0.53
CA ASN A 45 2.34 -14.18 0.34
C ASN A 45 1.96 -13.38 -0.90
N LEU A 46 1.65 -14.04 -2.02
CA LEU A 46 1.15 -13.38 -3.24
C LEU A 46 -0.17 -12.66 -2.96
N ALA A 47 -1.09 -13.30 -2.24
CA ALA A 47 -2.36 -12.71 -1.86
C ALA A 47 -2.18 -11.49 -0.94
N LEU A 48 -1.26 -11.57 0.02
CA LEU A 48 -0.92 -10.45 0.91
C LEU A 48 -0.28 -9.29 0.14
N ASN A 49 0.72 -9.56 -0.71
CA ASN A 49 1.33 -8.52 -1.53
C ASN A 49 0.34 -7.88 -2.51
N ASN A 50 -0.63 -8.64 -3.01
CA ASN A 50 -1.71 -8.12 -3.86
C ASN A 50 -2.83 -7.42 -3.08
N ARG A 51 -2.67 -7.20 -1.77
CA ARG A 51 -3.62 -6.42 -0.94
C ARG A 51 -2.93 -5.31 -0.16
N ARG A 52 -1.68 -4.99 -0.49
CA ARG A 52 -0.87 -4.04 0.26
C ARG A 52 -1.38 -2.60 0.10
N VAL A 53 -1.57 -1.93 1.24
CA VAL A 53 -2.02 -0.54 1.32
C VAL A 53 -0.84 0.36 1.68
N PHE A 54 -0.55 1.34 0.85
CA PHE A 54 0.42 2.38 1.18
C PHE A 54 -0.22 3.45 2.09
N ILE A 55 0.54 3.96 3.06
CA ILE A 55 0.17 5.10 3.88
C ILE A 55 1.19 6.22 3.67
N GLY A 56 0.78 7.27 2.96
CA GLY A 56 1.52 8.53 2.90
C GLY A 56 1.08 9.43 4.04
N HIS A 57 2.02 10.04 4.77
CA HIS A 57 1.68 10.85 5.95
C HIS A 57 2.75 11.90 6.28
N GLY A 58 2.34 12.93 7.02
CA GLY A 58 3.25 13.91 7.63
C GLY A 58 3.93 13.41 8.90
N ARG A 59 4.23 14.32 9.83
CA ARG A 59 4.84 14.01 11.15
C ARG A 59 3.82 13.72 12.24
N SER A 60 2.57 14.10 12.03
CA SER A 60 1.46 13.82 12.94
C SER A 60 1.35 12.33 13.17
N GLN A 61 0.97 11.95 14.37
CA GLN A 61 0.76 10.54 14.72
C GLN A 61 -0.66 10.06 14.38
N ALA A 62 -1.50 10.91 13.76
CA ALA A 62 -2.88 10.56 13.41
C ALA A 62 -2.97 9.29 12.54
N TRP A 63 -2.01 9.07 11.63
CA TRP A 63 -1.94 7.90 10.75
C TRP A 63 -1.78 6.57 11.52
N HIS A 64 -1.33 6.59 12.78
CA HIS A 64 -1.31 5.37 13.59
C HIS A 64 -2.70 4.78 13.82
N GLY A 65 -3.75 5.61 13.86
CA GLY A 65 -5.12 5.14 13.92
C GLY A 65 -5.50 4.34 12.67
N LEU A 66 -5.08 4.81 11.49
CA LEU A 66 -5.26 4.09 10.23
C LEU A 66 -4.46 2.78 10.21
N LYS A 67 -3.18 2.82 10.60
CA LYS A 67 -2.34 1.62 10.71
C LYS A 67 -3.00 0.56 11.58
N ASP A 68 -3.52 0.96 12.74
CA ASP A 68 -4.21 0.06 13.67
C ASP A 68 -5.45 -0.58 13.04
N LEU A 69 -6.27 0.20 12.32
CA LEU A 69 -7.40 -0.32 11.57
C LEU A 69 -6.97 -1.32 10.49
N LEU A 70 -5.96 -0.98 9.69
CA LEU A 70 -5.46 -1.87 8.63
C LEU A 70 -4.99 -3.21 9.18
N ILE A 71 -4.20 -3.21 10.25
CA ILE A 71 -3.65 -4.43 10.83
C ILE A 71 -4.72 -5.21 11.61
N ASN A 72 -5.34 -4.58 12.60
CA ASN A 72 -6.11 -5.27 13.63
C ASN A 72 -7.59 -5.45 13.27
N ARG A 73 -8.14 -4.60 12.40
CA ARG A 73 -9.54 -4.69 11.97
C ARG A 73 -9.66 -5.30 10.58
N PHE A 74 -8.88 -4.79 9.62
CA PHE A 74 -9.02 -5.14 8.21
C PHE A 74 -8.08 -6.24 7.74
N HIS A 75 -7.09 -6.61 8.57
CA HIS A 75 -6.10 -7.66 8.29
C HIS A 75 -5.38 -7.45 6.95
N LEU A 76 -5.02 -6.19 6.70
CA LEU A 76 -4.36 -5.72 5.48
C LEU A 76 -2.89 -5.39 5.76
N PRO A 77 -1.97 -5.88 4.92
CA PRO A 77 -0.58 -5.46 4.98
C PRO A 77 -0.46 -4.00 4.54
N TYR A 78 0.50 -3.29 5.12
CA TYR A 78 0.75 -1.89 4.80
C TYR A 78 2.23 -1.57 4.66
N ASP A 79 2.52 -0.52 3.89
CA ASP A 79 3.82 0.15 3.83
C ASP A 79 3.67 1.62 4.20
N GLU A 80 4.72 2.19 4.79
CA GLU A 80 4.86 3.63 5.05
C GLU A 80 6.31 4.08 4.82
N PHE A 81 6.47 5.37 4.54
CA PHE A 81 7.77 5.98 4.32
C PHE A 81 8.49 6.26 5.66
N GLY A 82 9.32 5.29 6.10
CA GLY A 82 10.06 5.43 7.37
C GLY A 82 10.37 4.12 8.10
N ARG A 83 9.76 3.00 7.68
CA ARG A 83 9.83 1.71 8.39
C ARG A 83 11.21 1.06 8.52
N GLU A 84 12.18 1.36 7.65
CA GLU A 84 13.50 0.68 7.66
C GLU A 84 14.69 1.64 7.42
N PRO A 85 15.85 1.42 8.05
CA PRO A 85 17.10 2.12 7.73
C PRO A 85 17.60 1.71 6.34
N ARG A 86 17.84 2.69 5.45
CA ARG A 86 18.16 2.44 4.04
C ARG A 86 19.43 3.14 3.57
N ALA A 87 20.51 2.97 4.34
CA ALA A 87 21.81 3.52 3.95
C ALA A 87 22.21 3.03 2.55
N GLY A 88 22.44 3.95 1.61
CA GLY A 88 22.89 3.64 0.26
C GLY A 88 21.80 3.45 -0.81
N ILE A 89 20.51 3.53 -0.46
CA ILE A 89 19.39 3.49 -1.42
C ILE A 89 18.78 4.90 -1.54
N SER A 90 18.49 5.37 -2.76
CA SER A 90 17.89 6.69 -2.94
C SER A 90 16.43 6.70 -2.45
N THR A 91 15.98 7.85 -1.94
CA THR A 91 14.57 8.07 -1.56
C THR A 91 13.62 7.76 -2.72
N GLN A 92 14.03 8.02 -3.95
CA GLN A 92 13.22 7.75 -5.15
C GLN A 92 13.04 6.25 -5.39
N ASP A 93 14.10 5.45 -5.29
CA ASP A 93 14.02 4.00 -5.52
C ASP A 93 13.11 3.30 -4.50
N VAL A 94 13.20 3.76 -3.26
CA VAL A 94 12.32 3.31 -2.17
C VAL A 94 10.86 3.61 -2.49
N LEU A 95 10.57 4.85 -2.86
CA LEU A 95 9.21 5.29 -3.17
C LEU A 95 8.67 4.52 -4.37
N MET A 96 9.48 4.31 -5.41
CA MET A 96 9.11 3.51 -6.58
C MET A 96 8.82 2.05 -6.23
N THR A 97 9.58 1.46 -5.30
CA THR A 97 9.34 0.10 -4.82
C THR A 97 7.99 0.00 -4.12
N MET A 98 7.70 0.93 -3.20
CA MET A 98 6.40 0.99 -2.50
C MET A 98 5.24 1.22 -3.47
N LEU A 99 5.43 2.13 -4.42
CA LEU A 99 4.44 2.48 -5.44
C LEU A 99 4.15 1.32 -6.41
N ASN A 100 5.13 0.46 -6.68
CA ASN A 100 4.93 -0.76 -7.47
C ASN A 100 4.29 -1.90 -6.67
N GLY A 101 4.52 -1.96 -5.35
CA GLY A 101 3.94 -2.98 -4.47
C GLY A 101 2.52 -2.65 -4.00
N ALA A 102 2.15 -1.37 -3.96
CA ALA A 102 0.85 -0.93 -3.47
C ALA A 102 -0.30 -1.27 -4.43
N LYS A 103 -1.44 -1.66 -3.86
CA LYS A 103 -2.71 -1.86 -4.58
C LYS A 103 -3.75 -0.81 -4.23
N PHE A 104 -3.49 -0.09 -3.15
CA PHE A 104 -4.28 1.01 -2.65
C PHE A 104 -3.35 1.94 -1.88
N ALA A 105 -3.73 3.20 -1.75
CA ALA A 105 -3.03 4.19 -0.96
C ALA A 105 -4.01 5.05 -0.17
N PHE A 106 -3.67 5.31 1.09
CA PHE A 106 -4.26 6.38 1.88
C PHE A 106 -3.21 7.46 2.11
N LEU A 107 -3.58 8.70 1.84
CA LEU A 107 -2.70 9.86 1.98
C LEU A 107 -3.29 10.74 3.08
N VAL A 108 -2.64 10.74 4.24
CA VAL A 108 -3.10 11.41 5.46
C VAL A 108 -2.62 12.84 5.46
N MET A 109 -3.54 13.77 5.26
CA MET A 109 -3.32 15.20 5.34
C MET A 109 -3.73 15.72 6.72
N THR A 110 -2.76 16.34 7.40
CA THR A 110 -2.89 16.89 8.75
C THR A 110 -2.41 18.33 8.76
N ALA A 111 -2.92 19.11 9.71
CA ALA A 111 -2.62 20.53 9.84
C ALA A 111 -1.23 20.74 10.48
N GLU A 112 -0.16 20.70 9.68
CA GLU A 112 1.23 20.63 10.20
C GLU A 112 2.13 21.83 9.87
N ASP A 113 1.98 22.43 8.69
CA ASP A 113 2.84 23.52 8.27
C ASP A 113 2.00 24.81 8.15
N GLU A 114 2.30 25.85 8.95
CA GLU A 114 1.71 27.18 8.77
C GLU A 114 2.34 27.84 7.53
N HIS A 115 1.51 28.22 6.56
CA HIS A 115 1.94 29.11 5.49
C HIS A 115 1.64 30.56 5.85
N GLY A 116 2.29 31.51 5.18
CA GLY A 116 2.14 32.95 5.41
C GLY A 116 0.73 33.53 5.17
N ASP A 117 -0.25 32.67 4.86
CA ASP A 117 -1.67 32.97 4.69
C ASP A 117 -2.52 32.67 5.95
N ASN A 118 -1.88 32.41 7.10
CA ASN A 118 -2.51 32.01 8.37
C ASN A 118 -3.33 30.70 8.29
N LYS A 119 -3.14 29.90 7.25
CA LYS A 119 -3.74 28.56 7.13
C LYS A 119 -2.71 27.48 7.44
N LEU A 120 -3.18 26.39 8.03
CA LEU A 120 -2.38 25.19 8.28
C LEU A 120 -2.51 24.25 7.09
N HIS A 121 -1.42 24.02 6.37
CA HIS A 121 -1.40 23.16 5.19
C HIS A 121 -0.77 21.80 5.52
N ALA A 122 -1.10 20.80 4.71
CA ALA A 122 -0.36 19.54 4.71
C ALA A 122 1.07 19.78 4.21
N ARG A 123 1.99 18.94 4.71
CA ARG A 123 3.39 18.91 4.27
C ARG A 123 3.51 18.79 2.75
N GLN A 124 4.42 19.55 2.16
CA GLN A 124 4.69 19.49 0.72
C GLN A 124 5.00 18.07 0.21
N ASN A 125 5.64 17.24 1.02
CA ASN A 125 5.92 15.85 0.68
C ASN A 125 4.64 15.01 0.51
N VAL A 126 3.63 15.23 1.36
CA VAL A 126 2.34 14.51 1.27
C VAL A 126 1.60 14.89 -0.02
N ILE A 127 1.69 16.16 -0.43
CA ILE A 127 1.12 16.63 -1.72
C ILE A 127 1.74 15.90 -2.89
N HIS A 128 3.07 15.78 -2.88
CA HIS A 128 3.79 15.11 -3.94
C HIS A 128 3.43 13.61 -4.00
N GLU A 129 3.33 12.94 -2.85
CA GLU A 129 2.87 11.55 -2.76
C GLU A 129 1.44 11.36 -3.26
N ILE A 130 0.52 12.28 -2.96
CA ILE A 130 -0.85 12.27 -3.51
C ILE A 130 -0.82 12.22 -5.03
N GLY A 131 -0.08 13.14 -5.67
CA GLY A 131 0.02 13.19 -7.13
C GLY A 131 0.63 11.90 -7.71
N LEU A 132 1.71 11.40 -7.10
CA LEU A 132 2.37 10.17 -7.55
C LEU A 132 1.47 8.94 -7.46
N PHE A 133 0.79 8.74 -6.32
CA PHE A 133 -0.08 7.58 -6.13
C PHE A 133 -1.38 7.68 -6.93
N GLN A 134 -1.97 8.87 -7.10
CA GLN A 134 -3.11 9.04 -7.99
C GLN A 134 -2.74 8.82 -9.46
N GLY A 135 -1.55 9.25 -9.88
CA GLY A 135 -1.03 8.95 -11.23
C GLY A 135 -0.80 7.45 -11.46
N ARG A 136 -0.35 6.71 -10.43
CA ARG A 136 -0.08 5.27 -10.53
C ARG A 136 -1.32 4.38 -10.41
N LEU A 137 -2.16 4.65 -9.40
CA LEU A 137 -3.27 3.78 -8.98
C LEU A 137 -4.63 4.28 -9.46
N GLY A 138 -4.74 5.56 -9.81
CA GLY A 138 -6.01 6.24 -10.08
C GLY A 138 -6.67 6.77 -8.81
N PHE A 139 -7.62 7.68 -9.00
CA PHE A 139 -8.34 8.38 -7.93
C PHE A 139 -9.19 7.46 -7.05
N GLU A 140 -9.66 6.34 -7.58
CA GLU A 140 -10.46 5.36 -6.83
C GLU A 140 -9.61 4.54 -5.83
N LYS A 141 -8.28 4.51 -6.01
CA LYS A 141 -7.38 3.68 -5.20
C LYS A 141 -6.36 4.48 -4.40
N ALA A 142 -6.22 5.77 -4.67
CA ALA A 142 -5.37 6.68 -3.90
C ALA A 142 -6.26 7.74 -3.22
N ILE A 143 -6.71 7.40 -2.01
CA ILE A 143 -7.71 8.17 -1.26
C ILE A 143 -7.02 9.11 -0.27
N ILE A 144 -7.48 10.36 -0.23
CA ILE A 144 -7.03 11.36 0.72
C ILE A 144 -7.88 11.26 1.99
N LEU A 145 -7.21 11.17 3.14
CA LEU A 145 -7.84 11.35 4.45
C LEU A 145 -7.46 12.76 4.93
N LEU A 146 -8.45 13.65 5.09
CA LEU A 146 -8.21 15.06 5.40
C LEU A 146 -8.62 15.39 6.83
N GLU A 147 -7.66 15.83 7.64
CA GLU A 147 -7.92 16.26 9.02
C GLU A 147 -8.70 17.57 9.06
N GLU A 148 -9.70 17.65 9.94
CA GLU A 148 -10.36 18.91 10.27
C GLU A 148 -9.36 19.98 10.71
N GLY A 149 -9.41 21.15 10.06
CA GLY A 149 -8.49 22.26 10.30
C GLY A 149 -7.21 22.22 9.45
N CYS A 150 -7.01 21.18 8.63
CA CYS A 150 -6.04 21.20 7.55
C CYS A 150 -6.65 21.87 6.31
N ALA A 151 -5.92 22.77 5.68
CA ALA A 151 -6.35 23.44 4.47
C ALA A 151 -6.45 22.46 3.30
N GLU A 152 -7.55 22.56 2.57
CA GLU A 152 -7.71 21.90 1.27
C GLU A 152 -6.75 22.52 0.24
N PHE A 153 -6.31 21.72 -0.73
CA PHE A 153 -5.59 22.24 -1.88
C PHE A 153 -6.51 23.05 -2.79
N SER A 154 -6.22 24.33 -2.96
CA SER A 154 -7.02 25.28 -3.74
C SER A 154 -7.19 24.93 -5.22
N ASN A 155 -6.35 24.04 -5.78
CA ASN A 155 -6.34 23.69 -7.20
C ASN A 155 -7.09 22.41 -7.55
N ILE A 156 -7.79 21.81 -6.59
CA ILE A 156 -8.45 20.53 -6.76
C ILE A 156 -9.96 20.75 -6.72
N THR A 157 -10.50 21.24 -7.84
CA THR A 157 -11.94 21.24 -8.06
C THR A 157 -12.33 19.82 -8.50
N GLY A 158 -12.80 18.99 -7.55
CA GLY A 158 -13.40 17.68 -7.87
C GLY A 158 -12.71 16.42 -7.31
N LEU A 159 -11.69 16.50 -6.45
CA LEU A 159 -11.27 15.30 -5.70
C LEU A 159 -12.17 15.07 -4.50
N THR A 160 -12.70 13.87 -4.42
CA THR A 160 -13.31 13.31 -3.20
C THR A 160 -12.22 12.89 -2.22
N TYR A 161 -12.30 13.41 -1.00
CA TYR A 161 -11.51 12.99 0.17
C TYR A 161 -12.46 12.50 1.28
N ILE A 162 -11.92 11.80 2.28
CA ILE A 162 -12.66 11.42 3.49
C ILE A 162 -12.21 12.38 4.61
N PRO A 163 -13.06 13.32 5.07
CA PRO A 163 -12.72 14.19 6.18
C PRO A 163 -12.69 13.38 7.49
N PHE A 164 -11.77 13.69 8.41
CA PHE A 164 -11.75 13.07 9.74
C PHE A 164 -11.50 14.10 10.86
N PRO A 165 -12.07 13.88 12.06
CA PRO A 165 -11.87 14.78 13.19
C PRO A 165 -10.40 14.87 13.61
N LYS A 166 -9.96 16.03 14.08
CA LYS A 166 -8.57 16.28 14.47
C LYS A 166 -8.00 15.17 15.38
N GLY A 167 -6.94 14.51 14.90
CA GLY A 167 -6.27 13.40 15.60
C GLY A 167 -7.04 12.08 15.69
N ASN A 168 -8.24 11.95 15.10
CA ASN A 168 -9.11 10.79 15.27
C ASN A 168 -9.58 10.16 13.95
N ILE A 169 -8.63 9.62 13.16
CA ILE A 169 -8.95 8.88 11.92
C ILE A 169 -9.90 7.70 12.18
N LYS A 170 -9.88 7.10 13.38
CA LYS A 170 -10.76 5.96 13.68
C LYS A 170 -12.25 6.31 13.63
N ALA A 171 -12.61 7.59 13.78
CA ALA A 171 -13.98 8.05 13.66
C ALA A 171 -14.60 7.76 12.28
N VAL A 172 -13.78 7.70 11.23
CA VAL A 172 -14.22 7.42 9.84
C VAL A 172 -13.85 6.01 9.38
N SER A 173 -13.75 5.08 10.34
CA SER A 173 -13.39 3.69 10.03
C SER A 173 -14.37 3.01 9.07
N GLU A 174 -15.65 3.36 9.07
CA GLU A 174 -16.64 2.76 8.15
C GLU A 174 -16.47 3.27 6.72
N ASP A 175 -16.13 4.55 6.53
CA ASP A 175 -15.86 5.11 5.21
C ASP A 175 -14.57 4.51 4.62
N ILE A 176 -13.54 4.36 5.45
CA ILE A 176 -12.29 3.66 5.10
C ILE A 176 -12.60 2.21 4.68
N TRP A 177 -13.44 1.52 5.46
CA TRP A 177 -13.87 0.16 5.13
C TRP A 177 -14.63 0.09 3.80
N ALA A 178 -15.55 1.03 3.57
CA ALA A 178 -16.36 1.05 2.36
C ALA A 178 -15.51 1.17 1.09
N VAL A 179 -14.49 2.04 1.08
CA VAL A 179 -13.60 2.20 -0.08
C VAL A 179 -12.68 0.99 -0.28
N LEU A 180 -12.19 0.38 0.79
CA LEU A 180 -11.40 -0.86 0.71
C LEU A 180 -12.22 -2.04 0.18
N LYS A 181 -13.48 -2.15 0.63
CA LYS A 181 -14.42 -3.18 0.18
C LYS A 181 -14.80 -2.99 -1.30
N ARG A 182 -15.02 -1.75 -1.74
CA ARG A 182 -15.27 -1.41 -3.16
C ARG A 182 -14.17 -1.98 -4.06
N GLU A 183 -12.92 -1.80 -3.65
CA GLU A 183 -11.75 -2.29 -4.38
C GLU A 183 -11.40 -3.77 -4.11
N ARG A 184 -12.27 -4.50 -3.41
CA ARG A 184 -12.12 -5.94 -3.09
C ARG A 184 -10.84 -6.24 -2.32
N LEU A 185 -10.38 -5.30 -1.50
CA LEU A 185 -9.21 -5.47 -0.64
C LEU A 185 -9.59 -5.97 0.73
N ALA A 186 -10.84 -5.84 1.15
CA ALA A 186 -11.30 -6.27 2.45
C ALA A 186 -12.61 -7.06 2.32
N PHE A 187 -12.71 -8.17 3.05
CA PHE A 187 -13.78 -9.18 2.94
C PHE A 187 -14.47 -9.36 4.28
#